data_AF-A0A2U2PB91-F1
#
_entry.id   AF-A0A2U2PB91-F1
#
_cell.length_a   1.000
_cell.length_b   1.000
_cell.length_c   1.000
_cell.angle_alpha   90.00
_cell.angle_beta   90.00
_cell.angle_gamma   90.00
#
_symmetry.space_group_name_H-M   'P 1'
#
loop_
_entity.id
_entity.type
_entity.pdbx_description
1 polymer ?
#
loop_
_entity_poly.entity_id
_entity_poly.type
_entity_poly.pdbx_seq_one_letter_code
_entity_poly.pdbx_strand_id
1 'polypeptide(L)'
;MALVYPELREEGKTGPLYGSHTGSVNINKAERMFSLLAGTVLLYNGITQITKKPFTAASKLVAGGALLVRAVSGHCAAYAAAGKNSARSEAINIRQQFTVNRPRAVVFHFWRSLENLPLFMRHLEKVEKKEDNLWLWKAKFSDNFPAISWNAEIVKEKEGYFIGWQSVDNAIIDHAGKVEFNDAANGHGTEVQVVFTYRAPAGTIGTGIARLLNPFVEKLILEDVLNFKQYIEAGEIPENSTASPEAAV
;
A
#
# COMPACT_ATOMS: atom_id res chain seq x y z
N MET A 1 -11.59 3.02 1.90
CA MET A 1 -11.62 2.33 3.21
C MET A 1 -13.01 2.11 3.78
N ALA A 2 -13.91 3.12 3.81
CA ALA A 2 -15.33 2.90 4.13
C ALA A 2 -15.99 1.78 3.28
N LEU A 3 -15.40 1.49 2.10
CA LEU A 3 -15.82 0.45 1.17
C LEU A 3 -15.18 -0.93 1.39
N VAL A 4 -14.08 -1.03 2.16
CA VAL A 4 -13.31 -2.30 2.31
C VAL A 4 -13.67 -2.99 3.62
N TYR A 5 -13.72 -2.27 4.74
CA TYR A 5 -14.07 -2.80 6.06
C TYR A 5 -14.85 -1.80 6.93
N PRO A 6 -16.11 -1.46 6.59
CA PRO A 6 -16.90 -0.57 7.45
C PRO A 6 -16.99 -1.08 8.90
N GLU A 7 -17.00 -2.39 9.13
CA GLU A 7 -17.12 -3.02 10.44
C GLU A 7 -15.86 -2.91 11.33
N LEU A 8 -14.65 -2.81 10.75
CA LEU A 8 -13.42 -2.66 11.55
C LEU A 8 -13.39 -1.34 12.33
N ARG A 9 -14.14 -0.33 11.88
CA ARG A 9 -14.35 0.93 12.60
C ARG A 9 -15.13 0.71 13.90
N GLU A 10 -16.09 -0.21 13.92
CA GLU A 10 -16.93 -0.48 15.09
C GLU A 10 -16.20 -1.34 16.13
N GLU A 11 -15.29 -2.23 15.69
CA GLU A 11 -14.44 -3.04 16.56
C GLU A 11 -13.23 -2.28 17.16
N GLY A 12 -13.04 -1.00 16.84
CA GLY A 12 -11.92 -0.20 17.35
C GLY A 12 -10.54 -0.58 16.79
N LYS A 13 -10.48 -1.49 15.81
CA LYS A 13 -9.24 -1.89 15.12
C LYS A 13 -8.93 -0.89 14.01
N THR A 14 -8.03 0.06 14.29
CA THR A 14 -7.64 1.08 13.32
C THR A 14 -6.32 0.70 12.63
N GLY A 15 -6.39 0.23 11.38
CA GLY A 15 -5.21 0.13 10.51
C GLY A 15 -4.69 1.52 10.07
N PRO A 16 -3.55 1.60 9.38
CA PRO A 16 -2.90 2.88 9.04
C PRO A 16 -3.78 3.83 8.20
N LEU A 17 -4.76 3.29 7.47
CA LEU A 17 -5.75 4.05 6.71
C LEU A 17 -6.84 4.73 7.58
N TYR A 18 -6.97 4.39 8.87
CA TYR A 18 -7.94 4.94 9.84
C TYR A 18 -7.35 5.98 10.80
N GLY A 19 -6.03 6.24 10.76
CA GLY A 19 -5.33 7.07 11.75
C GLY A 19 -6.04 8.41 12.04
N SER A 20 -6.34 8.67 13.32
CA SER A 20 -6.86 9.96 13.76
C SER A 20 -5.77 11.02 13.59
N HIS A 21 -5.85 11.81 12.52
CA HIS A 21 -4.98 12.97 12.39
C HIS A 21 -5.44 14.04 13.39
N THR A 22 -4.74 14.13 14.53
CA THR A 22 -4.79 15.30 15.41
C THR A 22 -4.55 16.54 14.56
N GLY A 23 -5.39 17.57 14.69
CA GLY A 23 -5.45 18.73 13.78
C GLY A 23 -4.16 19.54 13.58
N SER A 24 -3.08 19.19 14.27
CA SER A 24 -1.75 19.79 14.14
C SER A 24 -0.86 19.18 13.05
N VAL A 25 -1.08 17.94 12.60
CA VAL A 25 -0.19 17.28 11.63
C VAL A 25 -0.64 17.60 10.20
N ASN A 26 0.27 18.11 9.37
CA ASN A 26 -0.02 18.47 7.97
C ASN A 26 1.01 17.97 6.94
N ILE A 27 2.01 17.19 7.38
CA ILE A 27 2.96 16.51 6.50
C ILE A 27 2.93 14.99 6.67
N ASN A 28 3.11 14.26 5.58
CA ASN A 28 3.10 12.80 5.60
C ASN A 28 4.34 12.19 6.29
N LYS A 29 4.33 10.86 6.50
CA LYS A 29 5.42 10.13 7.17
C LYS A 29 6.76 10.21 6.44
N ALA A 30 6.76 10.10 5.11
CA ALA A 30 7.97 10.13 4.31
C ALA A 30 8.64 11.52 4.30
N GLU A 31 7.86 12.61 4.30
CA GLU A 31 8.36 13.97 4.48
C GLU A 31 8.96 14.18 5.88
N ARG A 32 8.39 13.55 6.92
CA ARG A 32 8.96 13.57 8.27
C ARG A 32 10.33 12.87 8.30
N MET A 33 10.44 11.69 7.68
CA MET A 33 11.71 10.96 7.57
C MET A 33 12.76 11.75 6.79
N PHE A 34 12.39 12.36 5.67
CA PHE A 34 13.30 13.22 4.91
C PHE A 34 13.75 14.44 5.74
N SER A 35 12.82 15.09 6.45
CA SER A 35 13.13 16.22 7.32
C SER A 35 14.09 15.83 8.45
N LEU A 36 13.92 14.62 9.01
CA LEU A 36 14.83 14.06 10.01
C LEU A 36 16.25 13.89 9.43
N LEU A 37 16.39 13.23 8.28
CA LEU A 37 17.68 12.97 7.64
C LEU A 37 18.38 14.28 7.24
N ALA A 38 17.68 15.15 6.51
CA ALA A 38 18.23 16.42 6.05
C ALA A 38 18.58 17.35 7.24
N GLY A 39 17.73 17.39 8.26
CA GLY A 39 17.98 18.15 9.49
C GLY A 39 19.24 17.68 10.21
N THR A 40 19.40 16.36 10.37
CA THR A 40 20.57 15.74 11.00
C THR A 40 21.87 16.06 10.25
N VAL A 41 21.86 15.97 8.92
CA VAL A 41 23.03 16.30 8.08
C VAL A 41 23.40 17.79 8.19
N LEU A 42 22.42 18.69 8.19
CA LEU A 42 22.67 20.12 8.34
C LEU A 42 23.24 20.46 9.72
N LEU A 43 22.73 19.86 10.79
CA LEU A 43 23.27 20.05 12.14
C LEU A 43 24.72 19.56 12.23
N TYR A 44 25.01 18.35 11.76
CA TYR A 44 26.37 17.81 11.75
C TYR A 44 27.34 18.73 10.99
N ASN A 45 26.94 19.19 9.80
CA ASN A 45 27.73 20.13 9.01
C ASN A 45 27.85 21.52 9.64
N GLY A 46 26.85 21.97 10.40
CA GLY A 46 26.90 23.22 11.15
C GLY A 46 27.89 23.14 12.30
N ILE A 47 27.80 22.09 13.13
CA ILE A 47 28.68 21.86 14.29
C ILE A 47 30.14 21.74 13.83
N THR A 48 30.43 20.93 12.81
CA THR A 48 31.80 20.69 12.34
C THR A 48 32.45 21.90 11.67
N GLN A 49 31.67 22.89 11.22
CA GLN A 49 32.16 24.08 10.52
C GLN A 49 32.12 25.35 11.38
N ILE A 50 31.66 25.27 12.63
CA ILE A 50 31.38 26.44 13.46
C ILE A 50 32.61 27.32 13.70
N THR A 51 33.80 26.72 13.80
CA THR A 51 35.07 27.42 14.01
C THR A 51 35.63 28.04 12.73
N LYS A 52 35.32 27.47 11.55
CA LYS A 52 35.88 27.91 10.25
C LYS A 52 34.98 28.91 9.51
N LYS A 53 33.67 28.73 9.61
CA LYS A 53 32.66 29.50 8.86
C LYS A 53 31.45 29.79 9.74
N PRO A 54 31.56 30.67 10.75
CA PRO A 54 30.58 30.82 11.83
C PRO A 54 29.18 31.22 11.32
N PHE A 55 29.08 32.15 10.37
CA PHE A 55 27.78 32.57 9.82
C PHE A 55 27.08 31.45 9.04
N THR A 56 27.82 30.73 8.19
CA THR A 56 27.28 29.58 7.44
C THR A 56 26.95 28.42 8.37
N ALA A 57 27.74 28.20 9.41
CA ALA A 57 27.45 27.21 10.43
C ALA A 57 26.16 27.53 11.18
N ALA A 58 25.99 28.79 11.62
CA ALA A 58 24.79 29.25 12.30
C ALA A 58 23.52 29.06 11.44
N SER A 59 23.57 29.42 10.15
CA SER A 59 22.41 29.22 9.26
C SER A 59 22.05 27.74 9.06
N LYS A 60 23.06 26.87 8.94
CA LYS A 60 22.86 25.41 8.90
C LYS A 60 22.27 24.87 10.19
N LEU A 61 22.72 25.35 11.35
CA LEU A 61 22.18 24.96 12.64
C LEU A 61 20.70 25.33 12.78
N VAL A 62 20.34 26.56 12.40
CA VAL A 62 18.95 27.03 12.39
C VAL A 62 18.09 26.21 11.44
N ALA A 63 18.53 26.03 10.19
CA ALA A 63 17.80 25.26 9.20
C ALA A 63 17.64 23.79 9.61
N GLY A 64 18.71 23.17 10.13
CA GLY A 64 18.71 21.81 10.62
C GLY A 64 17.76 21.62 11.81
N GLY A 65 17.81 22.52 12.79
CA GLY A 65 16.90 22.52 13.94
C GLY A 65 15.43 22.66 13.53
N ALA A 66 15.13 23.57 12.59
CA ALA A 66 13.78 23.74 12.07
C ALA A 66 13.25 22.48 11.36
N LEU A 67 14.10 21.79 10.59
CA LEU A 67 13.75 20.51 9.96
C LEU A 67 13.51 19.40 10.98
N LEU A 68 14.28 19.33 12.06
CA LEU A 68 14.02 18.37 13.14
C LEU A 68 12.69 18.65 13.85
N VAL A 69 12.38 19.91 14.16
CA VAL A 69 11.08 20.28 14.72
C VAL A 69 9.95 19.89 13.78
N ARG A 70 10.09 20.13 12.46
CA ARG A 70 9.14 19.67 11.44
C ARG A 70 9.00 18.14 11.45
N ALA A 71 10.10 17.39 11.56
CA ALA A 71 10.09 15.93 11.56
C ALA A 71 9.34 15.35 12.77
N VAL A 72 9.64 15.87 13.97
CA VAL A 72 9.03 15.40 15.22
C VAL A 72 7.56 15.80 15.28
N SER A 73 7.25 17.08 15.10
CA SER A 73 5.88 17.61 15.20
C SER A 73 4.95 17.14 14.08
N GLY A 74 5.49 16.78 12.90
CA GLY A 74 4.66 16.52 11.72
C GLY A 74 3.94 17.77 11.21
N HIS A 75 4.38 18.96 11.63
CA HIS A 75 3.78 20.24 11.24
C HIS A 75 4.75 21.08 10.41
N CYS A 76 4.26 21.61 9.30
CA CYS A 76 4.92 22.59 8.45
C CYS A 76 4.09 23.87 8.38
N ALA A 77 4.62 24.95 8.96
CA ALA A 77 3.98 26.27 8.92
C ALA A 77 3.76 26.79 7.48
N ALA A 78 4.71 26.54 6.57
CA ALA A 78 4.57 26.95 5.17
C ALA A 78 3.42 26.23 4.44
N TYR A 79 3.20 24.94 4.74
CA TYR A 79 2.06 24.19 4.21
C TYR A 79 0.75 24.67 4.83
N ALA A 80 0.73 24.93 6.13
CA ALA A 80 -0.43 25.51 6.81
C ALA A 80 -0.81 26.88 6.20
N ALA A 81 0.17 27.76 5.98
CA ALA A 81 -0.04 29.06 5.33
C ALA A 81 -0.51 28.94 3.88
N ALA A 82 -0.07 27.90 3.16
CA ALA A 82 -0.49 27.62 1.79
C ALA A 82 -1.77 26.78 1.68
N GLY A 83 -2.44 26.46 2.80
CA GLY A 83 -3.61 25.58 2.83
C GLY A 83 -3.33 24.14 2.37
N LYS A 84 -2.07 23.71 2.32
CA LYS A 84 -1.65 22.38 1.91
C LYS A 84 -1.63 21.44 3.12
N ASN A 85 -2.19 20.25 2.95
CA ASN A 85 -2.08 19.19 3.95
C ASN A 85 -1.71 17.89 3.23
N SER A 86 -0.42 17.57 3.27
CA SER A 86 0.08 16.36 2.63
C SER A 86 -0.08 15.12 3.52
N ALA A 87 -0.41 15.32 4.81
CA ALA A 87 -0.86 14.25 5.70
C ALA A 87 -2.25 13.71 5.32
N ARG A 88 -3.07 14.49 4.61
CA ARG A 88 -4.37 14.06 4.06
C ARG A 88 -4.25 13.83 2.55
N SER A 89 -3.85 12.62 2.13
CA SER A 89 -3.95 12.22 0.73
C SER A 89 -5.32 11.58 0.43
N GLU A 90 -5.87 11.88 -0.75
CA GLU A 90 -7.09 11.23 -1.21
C GLU A 90 -6.85 9.72 -1.40
N ALA A 91 -7.80 8.92 -0.95
CA ALA A 91 -7.76 7.48 -1.15
C ALA A 91 -8.35 7.14 -2.51
N ILE A 92 -7.58 6.42 -3.32
CA ILE A 92 -8.07 5.84 -4.57
C ILE A 92 -8.73 4.50 -4.22
N ASN A 93 -9.93 4.29 -4.73
CA ASN A 93 -10.70 3.06 -4.49
C ASN A 93 -10.96 2.41 -5.85
N ILE A 94 -10.50 1.17 -6.00
CA ILE A 94 -10.73 0.36 -7.20
C ILE A 94 -11.71 -0.73 -6.80
N ARG A 95 -12.76 -0.92 -7.60
CA ARG A 95 -13.73 -1.99 -7.44
C ARG A 95 -13.91 -2.67 -8.78
N GLN A 96 -13.76 -3.99 -8.80
CA GLN A 96 -13.98 -4.78 -9.99
C GLN A 96 -14.74 -6.05 -9.64
N GLN A 97 -15.62 -6.47 -10.54
CA GLN A 97 -16.39 -7.71 -10.44
C GLN A 97 -16.35 -8.42 -11.79
N PHE A 98 -16.16 -9.73 -11.76
CA PHE A 98 -16.12 -10.57 -12.96
C PHE A 98 -16.36 -12.04 -12.61
N THR A 99 -16.76 -12.84 -13.60
CA THR A 99 -16.98 -14.28 -13.44
C THR A 99 -15.85 -15.08 -14.06
N VAL A 100 -15.33 -16.05 -13.32
CA VAL A 100 -14.28 -17.00 -13.73
C VAL A 100 -14.91 -18.37 -13.94
N ASN A 101 -14.63 -19.03 -15.06
CA ASN A 101 -15.11 -20.36 -15.40
C ASN A 101 -14.25 -21.46 -14.75
N ARG A 102 -14.08 -21.39 -13.43
CA ARG A 102 -13.38 -22.38 -12.60
C ARG A 102 -14.12 -22.57 -11.27
N PRO A 103 -14.04 -23.75 -10.63
CA PRO A 103 -14.66 -23.98 -9.33
C PRO A 103 -14.15 -23.00 -8.26
N ARG A 104 -15.02 -22.57 -7.34
CA ARG A 104 -14.69 -21.59 -6.30
C ARG A 104 -13.47 -21.95 -5.48
N ALA A 105 -13.33 -23.21 -5.08
CA ALA A 105 -12.18 -23.70 -4.32
C ALA A 105 -10.86 -23.46 -5.07
N VAL A 106 -10.82 -23.75 -6.38
CA VAL A 106 -9.62 -23.52 -7.21
C VAL A 106 -9.27 -22.05 -7.27
N VAL A 107 -10.26 -21.20 -7.53
CA VAL A 107 -10.08 -19.74 -7.64
C VAL A 107 -9.61 -19.16 -6.30
N PHE A 108 -10.24 -19.58 -5.21
CA PHE A 108 -9.88 -19.15 -3.85
C PHE A 108 -8.45 -19.55 -3.49
N HIS A 109 -8.10 -20.83 -3.61
CA HIS A 109 -6.77 -21.32 -3.20
C HIS A 109 -5.64 -20.71 -4.05
N PHE A 110 -5.89 -20.52 -5.34
CA PHE A 110 -4.92 -19.85 -6.20
C PHE A 110 -4.70 -18.39 -5.77
N TRP A 111 -5.76 -17.64 -5.46
CA TRP A 111 -5.63 -16.25 -5.00
C TRP A 111 -5.02 -16.18 -3.59
N ARG A 112 -5.39 -17.11 -2.70
CA ARG A 112 -4.91 -17.19 -1.31
C ARG A 112 -3.41 -17.38 -1.21
N SER A 113 -2.83 -18.03 -2.21
CA SER A 113 -1.40 -18.09 -2.43
C SER A 113 -0.94 -16.75 -3.01
N LEU A 114 -0.77 -15.74 -2.15
CA LEU A 114 -0.51 -14.36 -2.59
C LEU A 114 0.76 -14.22 -3.46
N GLU A 115 1.68 -15.18 -3.40
CA GLU A 115 2.85 -15.28 -4.27
C GLU A 115 2.49 -15.48 -5.75
N ASN A 116 1.25 -15.88 -6.04
CA ASN A 116 0.70 -16.00 -7.40
C ASN A 116 0.25 -14.66 -7.98
N LEU A 117 0.04 -13.61 -7.17
CA LEU A 117 -0.46 -12.33 -7.67
C LEU A 117 0.43 -11.71 -8.77
N PRO A 118 1.78 -11.73 -8.67
CA PRO A 118 2.66 -11.27 -9.74
C PRO A 118 2.52 -11.99 -11.10
N LEU A 119 1.89 -13.18 -11.15
CA LEU A 119 1.70 -13.93 -12.40
C LEU A 119 0.71 -13.24 -13.34
N PHE A 120 -0.23 -12.47 -12.79
CA PHE A 120 -1.26 -11.78 -13.56
C PHE A 120 -1.37 -10.28 -13.26
N MET A 121 -0.80 -9.82 -12.14
CA MET A 121 -0.66 -8.41 -11.81
C MET A 121 0.75 -7.91 -12.15
N ARG A 122 0.93 -7.43 -13.38
CA ARG A 122 2.26 -7.03 -13.91
C ARG A 122 2.90 -5.89 -13.12
N HIS A 123 2.12 -5.05 -12.45
CA HIS A 123 2.66 -4.00 -11.59
C HIS A 123 3.31 -4.53 -10.30
N LEU A 124 3.07 -5.79 -9.92
CA LEU A 124 3.71 -6.43 -8.77
C LEU A 124 4.95 -7.18 -9.25
N GLU A 125 6.12 -6.79 -8.74
CA GLU A 125 7.36 -7.54 -8.98
C GLU A 125 7.44 -8.78 -8.10
N LYS A 126 6.97 -8.66 -6.85
CA LYS A 126 7.07 -9.74 -5.86
C LYS A 126 6.02 -9.56 -4.78
N VAL A 127 5.42 -10.68 -4.37
CA VAL A 127 4.69 -10.82 -3.11
C VAL A 127 5.28 -12.04 -2.44
N GLU A 128 5.83 -11.88 -1.23
CA GLU A 128 6.59 -12.93 -0.55
C GLU A 128 6.14 -13.03 0.90
N LYS A 129 5.91 -14.26 1.36
CA LYS A 129 5.63 -14.51 2.77
C LYS A 129 6.88 -14.22 3.60
N LYS A 130 6.71 -13.45 4.68
CA LYS A 130 7.73 -13.26 5.72
C LYS A 130 7.39 -14.15 6.92
N GLU A 131 7.55 -13.65 8.12
CA GLU A 131 7.22 -14.36 9.35
C GLU A 131 5.71 -14.25 9.64
N ASP A 132 5.15 -15.30 10.23
CA ASP A 132 3.73 -15.40 10.60
C ASP A 132 2.75 -15.11 9.44
N ASN A 133 2.01 -14.00 9.55
CA ASN A 133 0.98 -13.53 8.63
C ASN A 133 1.41 -12.23 7.90
N LEU A 134 2.70 -11.93 7.95
CA LEU A 134 3.30 -10.76 7.32
C LEU A 134 3.77 -11.08 5.89
N TRP A 135 3.48 -10.19 4.97
CA TRP A 135 3.80 -10.30 3.55
C TRP A 135 4.56 -9.08 3.09
N LEU A 136 5.67 -9.29 2.40
CA LEU A 136 6.40 -8.22 1.72
C LEU A 136 5.85 -8.09 0.31
N TRP A 137 5.34 -6.90 -0.01
CA TRP A 137 4.87 -6.52 -1.33
C TRP A 137 5.91 -5.62 -1.97
N LYS A 138 6.15 -5.83 -3.27
CA LYS A 138 7.03 -4.99 -4.09
C LYS A 138 6.35 -4.71 -5.42
N ALA A 139 6.11 -3.44 -5.71
CA ALA A 139 5.45 -3.00 -6.94
C ALA A 139 6.32 -2.04 -7.75
N LYS A 140 6.25 -2.17 -9.07
CA LYS A 140 6.87 -1.28 -10.05
C LYS A 140 5.83 -0.86 -11.07
N PHE A 141 5.48 0.42 -11.05
CA PHE A 141 4.42 0.99 -11.88
C PHE A 141 4.92 1.53 -13.22
N SER A 142 6.23 1.77 -13.37
CA SER A 142 6.87 2.20 -14.62
C SER A 142 8.40 2.04 -14.54
N ASP A 143 9.04 1.81 -15.67
CA ASP A 143 10.50 1.62 -15.79
C ASP A 143 11.33 2.84 -15.39
N ASN A 144 10.74 4.03 -15.45
CA ASN A 144 11.42 5.27 -15.11
C ASN A 144 11.50 5.53 -13.60
N PHE A 145 10.94 4.65 -12.76
CA PHE A 145 10.87 4.83 -11.32
C PHE A 145 11.32 3.58 -10.56
N PRO A 146 11.90 3.76 -9.35
CA PRO A 146 12.25 2.65 -8.50
C PRO A 146 10.99 1.91 -8.03
N ALA A 147 11.14 0.60 -7.83
CA ALA A 147 10.12 -0.21 -7.20
C ALA A 147 9.89 0.25 -5.75
N ILE A 148 8.65 0.13 -5.28
CA ILE A 148 8.24 0.49 -3.93
C ILE A 148 7.90 -0.79 -3.18
N SER A 149 8.36 -0.88 -1.93
CA SER A 149 8.08 -2.03 -1.08
C SER A 149 7.37 -1.63 0.20
N TRP A 150 6.42 -2.46 0.63
CA TRP A 150 5.71 -2.30 1.89
C TRP A 150 5.34 -3.66 2.47
N ASN A 151 5.11 -3.71 3.78
CA ASN A 151 4.62 -4.90 4.45
C ASN A 151 3.09 -4.81 4.62
N ALA A 152 2.42 -5.94 4.49
CA ALA A 152 0.98 -6.09 4.68
C ALA A 152 0.66 -7.42 5.39
N GLU A 153 -0.51 -7.48 6.00
CA GLU A 153 -1.01 -8.64 6.75
C GLU A 153 -2.42 -9.01 6.26
N ILE A 154 -2.77 -10.29 6.35
CA ILE A 154 -4.15 -10.76 6.12
C ILE A 154 -4.93 -10.52 7.42
N VAL A 155 -5.90 -9.61 7.41
CA VAL A 155 -6.66 -9.22 8.61
C VAL A 155 -7.91 -10.04 8.84
N LYS A 156 -8.46 -10.64 7.78
CA LYS A 156 -9.70 -11.39 7.83
C LYS A 156 -9.73 -12.38 6.68
N GLU A 157 -10.19 -13.58 6.97
CA GLU A 157 -10.24 -14.68 6.01
C GLU A 157 -11.44 -15.57 6.32
N LYS A 158 -12.10 -16.04 5.27
CA LYS A 158 -13.08 -17.11 5.33
C LYS A 158 -12.77 -18.05 4.17
N GLU A 159 -12.32 -19.25 4.52
CA GLU A 159 -11.93 -20.29 3.57
C GLU A 159 -12.96 -20.47 2.45
N GLY A 160 -12.53 -20.34 1.20
CA GLY A 160 -13.39 -20.47 0.02
C GLY A 160 -14.26 -19.24 -0.32
N TYR A 161 -14.32 -18.20 0.50
CA TYR A 161 -15.27 -17.09 0.32
C TYR A 161 -14.66 -15.68 0.38
N PHE A 162 -13.64 -15.48 1.21
CA PHE A 162 -13.19 -14.13 1.54
C PHE A 162 -11.72 -14.11 1.92
N ILE A 163 -10.97 -13.16 1.37
CA ILE A 163 -9.61 -12.84 1.81
C ILE A 163 -9.50 -11.33 1.93
N GLY A 164 -8.96 -10.89 3.06
CA GLY A 164 -8.86 -9.50 3.39
C GLY A 164 -7.51 -9.13 3.96
N TRP A 165 -6.89 -8.06 3.44
CA TRP A 165 -5.55 -7.63 3.87
C TRP A 165 -5.44 -6.12 4.05
N GLN A 166 -4.44 -5.71 4.81
CA GLN A 166 -4.05 -4.31 4.98
C GLN A 166 -2.53 -4.16 5.14
N SER A 167 -1.99 -3.01 4.75
CA SER A 167 -0.62 -2.62 5.07
C SER A 167 -0.45 -2.48 6.58
N VAL A 168 0.71 -2.86 7.11
CA VAL A 168 1.02 -2.65 8.53
C VAL A 168 1.23 -1.16 8.87
N ASP A 169 1.24 -0.85 10.15
CA ASP A 169 1.55 0.49 10.62
C ASP A 169 2.91 0.98 10.10
N ASN A 170 2.94 2.26 9.70
CA ASN A 170 4.13 2.94 9.17
C ASN A 170 4.67 2.40 7.84
N ALA A 171 3.88 1.61 7.11
CA ALA A 171 4.13 1.36 5.70
C ALA A 171 4.28 2.67 4.89
N ILE A 172 5.11 2.64 3.84
CA ILE A 172 5.33 3.79 2.96
C ILE A 172 4.10 4.13 2.10
N ILE A 173 3.26 3.11 1.84
CA ILE A 173 1.96 3.23 1.19
C ILE A 173 0.93 2.65 2.14
N ASP A 174 -0.12 3.42 2.44
CA ASP A 174 -1.27 2.87 3.15
C ASP A 174 -2.15 2.15 2.12
N HIS A 175 -2.34 0.85 2.29
CA HIS A 175 -3.03 -0.02 1.34
C HIS A 175 -3.95 -0.98 2.08
N ALA A 176 -5.13 -1.25 1.53
CA ALA A 176 -6.00 -2.32 1.98
C ALA A 176 -6.77 -2.87 0.80
N GLY A 177 -7.11 -4.15 0.88
CA GLY A 177 -8.00 -4.75 -0.08
C GLY A 177 -8.78 -5.92 0.48
N LYS A 178 -9.74 -6.35 -0.32
CA LYS A 178 -10.47 -7.57 -0.11
C LYS A 178 -10.80 -8.22 -1.44
N VAL A 179 -10.90 -9.54 -1.42
CA VAL A 179 -11.49 -10.32 -2.49
C VAL A 179 -12.58 -11.21 -1.90
N GLU A 180 -13.72 -11.24 -2.58
CA GLU A 180 -14.87 -12.08 -2.27
C GLU A 180 -15.11 -13.06 -3.42
N PHE A 181 -15.44 -14.30 -3.08
CA PHE A 181 -15.68 -15.39 -4.00
C PHE A 181 -17.07 -15.97 -3.74
N ASN A 182 -17.92 -15.95 -4.76
CA ASN A 182 -19.26 -16.53 -4.71
C ASN A 182 -19.43 -17.53 -5.87
N ASP A 183 -20.29 -18.52 -5.70
CA ASP A 183 -20.67 -19.37 -6.84
C ASP A 183 -21.42 -18.51 -7.87
N ALA A 184 -21.11 -18.69 -9.15
CA ALA A 184 -21.76 -17.92 -10.20
C ALA A 184 -23.26 -18.25 -10.28
N ALA A 185 -24.10 -17.25 -10.58
CA ALA A 185 -25.56 -17.40 -10.61
C ALA A 185 -26.08 -18.47 -11.61
N ASN A 186 -25.30 -18.75 -12.65
CA ASN A 186 -25.59 -19.79 -13.64
C ASN A 186 -25.18 -21.21 -13.17
N GLY A 187 -24.68 -21.37 -11.94
CA GLY A 187 -24.19 -22.64 -11.38
C GLY A 187 -22.83 -23.08 -11.91
N HIS A 188 -22.19 -22.30 -12.79
CA HIS A 188 -20.93 -22.65 -13.44
C HIS A 188 -19.89 -21.54 -13.25
N GLY A 189 -18.90 -21.83 -12.41
CA GLY A 189 -17.79 -20.92 -12.15
C GLY A 189 -17.93 -20.13 -10.86
N THR A 190 -17.14 -19.07 -10.76
CA THR A 190 -16.97 -18.27 -9.55
C THR A 190 -17.12 -16.79 -9.90
N GLU A 191 -18.01 -16.09 -9.23
CA GLU A 191 -18.01 -14.64 -9.22
C GLU A 191 -16.94 -14.13 -8.24
N VAL A 192 -16.05 -13.28 -8.75
CA VAL A 192 -14.97 -12.66 -8.01
C VAL A 192 -15.27 -11.17 -7.89
N GLN A 193 -15.28 -10.66 -6.66
CA GLN A 193 -15.39 -9.23 -6.38
C GLN A 193 -14.14 -8.77 -5.67
N VAL A 194 -13.42 -7.83 -6.28
CA VAL A 194 -12.17 -7.30 -5.74
C VAL A 194 -12.33 -5.82 -5.43
N VAL A 195 -11.90 -5.43 -4.24
CA VAL A 195 -11.85 -4.03 -3.82
C VAL A 195 -10.46 -3.72 -3.33
N PHE A 196 -9.83 -2.69 -3.90
CA PHE A 196 -8.57 -2.14 -3.43
C PHE A 196 -8.79 -0.71 -2.96
N THR A 197 -8.08 -0.31 -1.92
CA THR A 197 -7.91 1.07 -1.52
C THR A 197 -6.44 1.31 -1.29
N TYR A 198 -5.90 2.38 -1.85
CA TYR A 198 -4.58 2.87 -1.46
C TYR A 198 -4.57 4.38 -1.31
N ARG A 199 -3.64 4.85 -0.48
CA ARG A 199 -3.25 6.25 -0.37
C ARG A 199 -1.77 6.33 -0.68
N ALA A 200 -1.44 7.02 -1.77
CA ALA A 200 -0.06 7.38 -2.00
C ALA A 200 0.37 8.47 -0.99
N PRO A 201 1.62 8.47 -0.53
CA PRO A 201 2.16 9.59 0.22
C PRO A 201 2.15 10.86 -0.66
N ALA A 202 1.37 11.86 -0.28
CA ALA A 202 1.32 13.14 -0.99
C ALA A 202 2.52 14.00 -0.61
N GLY A 203 3.29 14.56 -1.56
CA GLY A 203 4.18 15.69 -1.25
C GLY A 203 5.63 15.40 -0.86
N THR A 204 6.14 14.16 -0.93
CA THR A 204 7.59 13.95 -0.83
C THR A 204 8.31 14.56 -2.03
N ILE A 205 8.88 15.74 -1.82
CA ILE A 205 9.83 16.38 -2.74
C ILE A 205 10.99 15.40 -2.94
N GLY A 206 11.03 14.73 -4.10
CA GLY A 206 12.15 13.91 -4.54
C GLY A 206 11.90 12.40 -4.71
N THR A 207 10.85 11.79 -4.15
CA THR A 207 10.67 10.32 -4.27
C THR A 207 9.83 9.87 -5.46
N GLY A 208 9.12 10.80 -6.14
CA GLY A 208 8.31 10.49 -7.33
C GLY A 208 7.01 9.71 -7.08
N ILE A 209 6.72 9.32 -5.82
CA ILE A 209 5.58 8.47 -5.44
C ILE A 209 4.22 9.20 -5.54
N ALA A 210 4.21 10.53 -5.52
CA ALA A 210 2.98 11.32 -5.75
C ALA A 210 2.30 11.00 -7.10
N ARG A 211 3.05 10.43 -8.05
CA ARG A 211 2.54 9.99 -9.37
C ARG A 211 1.74 8.69 -9.32
N LEU A 212 1.72 7.98 -8.19
CA LEU A 212 0.80 6.85 -7.99
C LEU A 212 -0.66 7.27 -7.99
N LEU A 213 -0.95 8.57 -7.79
CA LEU A 213 -2.30 9.11 -7.89
C LEU A 213 -2.72 9.41 -9.34
N ASN A 214 -1.91 9.01 -10.34
CA ASN A 214 -2.21 9.24 -11.74
C ASN A 214 -3.26 8.22 -12.25
N PRO A 215 -4.27 8.65 -13.04
CA PRO A 215 -5.24 7.77 -13.70
C PRO A 215 -4.63 6.56 -14.43
N PHE A 216 -3.40 6.68 -14.93
CA PHE A 216 -2.67 5.56 -15.54
C PHE A 216 -2.45 4.39 -14.57
N VAL A 217 -2.11 4.66 -13.31
CA VAL A 217 -1.88 3.62 -12.29
C VAL A 217 -3.17 2.91 -11.93
N GLU A 218 -4.26 3.66 -11.78
CA GLU A 218 -5.59 3.08 -11.58
C GLU A 218 -5.97 2.15 -12.73
N LYS A 219 -5.78 2.59 -13.98
CA LYS A 219 -6.04 1.78 -15.17
C LYS A 219 -5.17 0.52 -15.22
N LEU A 220 -3.87 0.63 -14.91
CA LEU A 220 -2.95 -0.51 -14.86
C LEU A 220 -3.41 -1.57 -13.85
N ILE A 221 -3.78 -1.14 -12.63
CA ILE A 221 -4.26 -2.06 -11.59
C ILE A 221 -5.58 -2.71 -12.02
N LEU A 222 -6.49 -1.94 -12.63
CA LEU A 222 -7.76 -2.47 -13.13
C LEU A 222 -7.55 -3.54 -14.22
N GLU A 223 -6.66 -3.27 -15.19
CA GLU A 223 -6.27 -4.23 -16.23
C GLU A 223 -5.64 -5.49 -15.62
N ASP A 224 -4.75 -5.34 -14.63
CA ASP A 224 -4.11 -6.45 -13.94
C ASP A 224 -5.10 -7.34 -13.18
N VAL A 225 -6.14 -6.76 -12.56
CA VAL A 225 -7.21 -7.53 -11.92
C VAL A 225 -8.02 -8.31 -12.95
N LEU A 226 -8.25 -7.74 -14.15
CA LEU A 226 -8.96 -8.43 -15.22
C LEU A 226 -8.11 -9.54 -15.88
N ASN A 227 -6.78 -9.41 -15.88
CA ASN A 227 -5.86 -10.43 -16.37
C ASN A 227 -5.97 -11.74 -15.56
N PHE A 228 -6.40 -11.66 -14.30
CA PHE A 228 -6.62 -12.85 -13.45
C PHE A 228 -7.52 -13.88 -14.12
N LYS A 229 -8.65 -13.43 -14.67
CA LYS A 229 -9.63 -14.30 -15.34
C LYS A 229 -8.96 -15.08 -16.47
N GLN A 230 -8.21 -14.39 -17.33
CA GLN A 230 -7.55 -15.01 -18.48
C GLN A 230 -6.51 -16.03 -18.01
N TYR A 231 -5.71 -15.68 -16.99
CA TYR A 231 -4.66 -16.52 -16.44
C TYR A 231 -5.19 -17.84 -15.86
N ILE A 232 -6.18 -17.76 -14.95
CA ILE A 232 -6.72 -18.94 -14.27
C ILE A 232 -7.57 -19.82 -15.21
N GLU A 233 -8.21 -19.24 -16.23
CA GLU A 233 -8.98 -19.99 -17.22
C GLU A 233 -8.09 -20.74 -18.20
N ALA A 234 -6.93 -20.16 -18.59
CA ALA A 234 -5.94 -20.81 -19.45
C ALA A 234 -5.34 -22.09 -18.83
N GLY A 235 -5.47 -22.28 -17.51
CA GLY A 235 -4.98 -23.48 -16.82
C GLY A 235 -3.50 -23.45 -16.49
N GLU A 236 -2.86 -22.29 -16.54
CA GLU A 236 -1.50 -22.06 -16.05
C GLU A 236 -1.50 -22.03 -14.52
N ILE A 237 -1.81 -23.16 -13.89
CA ILE A 237 -1.80 -23.31 -12.44
C ILE A 237 -0.45 -23.92 -12.06
N PRO A 238 0.42 -23.21 -11.31
CA PRO A 238 1.64 -23.80 -10.78
C PRO A 238 1.32 -25.04 -9.93
N GLU A 239 2.13 -26.10 -10.03
CA GLU A 239 1.92 -27.41 -9.36
C GLU A 239 1.60 -27.31 -7.85
N ASN A 240 2.04 -26.25 -7.17
CA ASN A 240 1.78 -26.04 -5.73
C ASN A 240 0.31 -25.72 -5.35
N SER A 241 -0.61 -25.57 -6.32
CA SER A 241 -2.01 -25.20 -6.03
C SER A 241 -3.00 -26.36 -6.13
N THR A 242 -2.55 -27.59 -6.41
CA THR A 242 -3.44 -28.76 -6.44
C THR A 242 -3.63 -29.33 -5.04
N ALA A 243 -4.64 -28.82 -4.32
CA ALA A 243 -5.19 -29.57 -3.20
C ALA A 243 -5.82 -30.86 -3.74
N SER A 244 -5.26 -32.01 -3.33
CA SER A 244 -5.80 -33.34 -3.64
C SER A 244 -7.26 -33.45 -3.16
N PRO A 245 -8.22 -33.85 -4.02
CA PRO A 245 -9.54 -34.22 -3.57
C PRO A 245 -9.47 -35.67 -3.06
N GLU A 246 -9.08 -35.87 -1.80
CA GLU A 246 -9.20 -37.17 -1.16
C GLU A 246 -9.90 -37.08 0.20
N ALA A 247 -10.96 -37.90 0.32
CA ALA A 247 -11.73 -38.29 1.50
C ALA A 247 -13.02 -37.52 1.82
N ALA A 248 -14.10 -37.93 1.14
CA ALA A 248 -15.37 -38.27 1.80
C ALA A 248 -16.11 -39.30 0.92
N VAL A 249 -15.94 -40.58 1.27
CA VAL A 249 -16.89 -41.66 0.97
C VAL A 249 -17.90 -41.70 2.11
#